data_AF-A0A973PBR4-F1
#
_entry.id   AF-A0A973PBR4-F1
#
_cell.length_a   1.000
_cell.length_b   1.000
_cell.length_c   1.000
_cell.angle_alpha   90.00
_cell.angle_beta   90.00
_cell.angle_gamma   90.00
#
_symmetry.space_group_name_H-M   'P 1'
#
loop_
_entity.id
_entity.type
_entity.pdbx_description
1 polymer ?
#
loop_
_entity_poly.entity_id
_entity_poly.type
_entity_poly.pdbx_seq_one_letter_code
_entity_poly.pdbx_strand_id
1 'polypeptide(L)'
;MLTRRQFGLGALALGALGFTRSSTYDYTSRDTFDLFDRVFHGSGAVGQPGDTNEHGGLAWGQSYVLLGFMRMYQAYKDTHYLDRLVENADQVLANRDSVRGVTDHRGRSLPAWRAMHPYTVGMAVLRGGDGTPLLEVRSALSYADDAVATVTAGGSADRFTLEVRNNKTAKVATFTDLSLDPASADYAPRRILAAYPTPTMVTARDPRDAPAGGAIPALGPTPLASQPVIFTVHTGMITYPIAMFARTVLADPSLWRRYKGKAVEYLAAARAAAAVHDDEWRQTGDGRGYFV
;
A
#
# COMPACT_ATOMS: atom_id res chain seq x y z
N MET A 1 -19.92 -29.23 2.96
CA MET A 1 -18.75 -28.76 3.73
C MET A 1 -17.57 -28.69 2.78
N LEU A 2 -17.17 -27.48 2.37
CA LEU A 2 -16.06 -27.24 1.43
C LEU A 2 -14.88 -26.63 2.21
N THR A 3 -13.67 -27.14 1.96
CA THR A 3 -12.43 -26.81 2.69
C THR A 3 -11.67 -25.64 2.06
N ARG A 4 -10.88 -24.98 2.93
CA ARG A 4 -10.05 -23.75 2.85
C ARG A 4 -9.20 -23.44 1.59
N ARG A 5 -9.30 -24.10 0.43
CA ARG A 5 -8.27 -24.03 -0.63
C ARG A 5 -8.66 -23.52 -2.02
N GLN A 6 -9.80 -22.86 -2.22
CA GLN A 6 -10.23 -22.50 -3.60
C GLN A 6 -10.62 -21.04 -3.87
N PHE A 7 -10.25 -20.08 -3.01
CA PHE A 7 -10.35 -18.66 -3.36
C PHE A 7 -8.97 -18.06 -3.63
N GLY A 8 -8.50 -18.24 -4.86
CA GLY A 8 -7.48 -17.38 -5.47
C GLY A 8 -8.20 -16.43 -6.43
N LEU A 9 -8.27 -15.15 -6.07
CA LEU A 9 -8.77 -14.08 -6.92
C LEU A 9 -7.92 -13.97 -8.20
N GLY A 10 -8.54 -13.43 -9.25
CA GLY A 10 -7.97 -13.28 -10.58
C GLY A 10 -6.55 -12.72 -10.59
N ALA A 11 -5.76 -13.30 -11.50
CA ALA A 11 -4.38 -12.95 -11.87
C ALA A 11 -3.29 -13.27 -10.82
N LEU A 12 -2.88 -14.54 -10.78
CA LEU A 12 -1.48 -15.05 -10.74
C LEU A 12 -1.42 -16.40 -9.98
N ALA A 13 -1.77 -17.50 -10.66
CA ALA A 13 -1.40 -18.85 -10.22
C ALA A 13 -1.36 -19.80 -11.43
N LEU A 14 -0.26 -19.75 -12.19
CA LEU A 14 0.11 -20.84 -13.10
C LEU A 14 0.78 -21.92 -12.26
N GLY A 15 0.13 -23.07 -12.09
CA GLY A 15 0.77 -24.25 -11.51
C GLY A 15 -0.20 -25.27 -10.93
N ALA A 16 -0.64 -26.17 -11.81
CA ALA A 16 -1.11 -27.54 -11.57
C ALA A 16 -2.05 -27.80 -10.38
N LEU A 17 -3.32 -28.13 -10.67
CA LEU A 17 -4.10 -29.20 -10.02
C LEU A 17 -5.47 -29.35 -10.70
N GLY A 18 -5.73 -30.55 -11.24
CA GLY A 18 -7.03 -31.19 -11.48
C GLY A 18 -8.19 -30.35 -12.04
N PHE A 19 -8.57 -30.61 -13.30
CA PHE A 19 -9.86 -30.22 -13.86
C PHE A 19 -11.02 -30.90 -13.12
N THR A 20 -11.40 -30.35 -11.98
CA THR A 20 -12.77 -30.51 -11.47
C THR A 20 -13.67 -29.66 -12.37
N ARG A 21 -14.79 -30.23 -12.83
CA ARG A 21 -15.77 -29.46 -13.62
C ARG A 21 -16.14 -28.21 -12.83
N SER A 22 -15.72 -27.04 -13.33
CA SER A 22 -16.23 -25.76 -12.85
C SER A 22 -17.75 -25.86 -12.88
N SER A 23 -18.41 -25.68 -11.75
CA SER A 23 -19.81 -25.26 -11.79
C SER A 23 -19.85 -24.05 -12.72
N THR A 24 -20.71 -24.08 -13.74
CA THR A 24 -20.97 -22.92 -14.58
C THR A 24 -21.68 -21.90 -13.70
N TYR A 25 -20.91 -21.03 -13.06
CA TYR A 25 -21.46 -19.89 -12.34
C TYR A 25 -22.05 -18.92 -13.36
N ASP A 26 -23.30 -18.54 -13.16
CA ASP A 26 -23.88 -17.41 -13.87
C ASP A 26 -23.47 -16.12 -13.12
N TYR A 27 -22.36 -15.51 -13.56
CA TYR A 27 -21.84 -14.27 -12.99
C TYR A 27 -22.78 -13.06 -13.17
N THR A 28 -23.90 -13.21 -13.87
CA THR A 28 -24.96 -12.20 -13.97
C THR A 28 -26.10 -12.43 -12.98
N SER A 29 -26.14 -13.60 -12.33
CA SER A 29 -27.19 -13.96 -11.38
C SER A 29 -26.98 -13.34 -10.00
N ARG A 30 -28.11 -13.02 -9.35
CA ARG A 30 -28.17 -12.64 -7.93
C ARG A 30 -27.50 -13.68 -7.04
N ASP A 31 -27.86 -14.94 -7.21
CA ASP A 31 -27.41 -16.03 -6.33
C ASP A 31 -25.88 -16.19 -6.34
N THR A 32 -25.23 -15.94 -7.48
CA THR A 32 -23.77 -16.01 -7.59
C THR A 32 -23.11 -14.87 -6.82
N PHE A 33 -23.64 -13.64 -6.88
CA PHE A 33 -23.12 -12.53 -6.08
C PHE A 33 -23.36 -12.75 -4.58
N ASP A 34 -24.55 -13.21 -4.20
CA ASP A 34 -24.87 -13.46 -2.79
C ASP A 34 -24.02 -14.62 -2.21
N LEU A 35 -23.68 -15.61 -3.03
CA LEU A 35 -22.70 -16.64 -2.66
C LEU A 35 -21.30 -16.04 -2.47
N PHE A 36 -20.87 -15.18 -3.39
CA PHE A 36 -19.60 -14.46 -3.27
C PHE A 36 -19.54 -13.66 -1.97
N ASP A 37 -20.56 -12.84 -1.66
CA ASP A 37 -20.61 -12.01 -0.45
C ASP A 37 -20.42 -12.87 0.81
N ARG A 38 -21.18 -13.97 0.93
CA ARG A 38 -21.07 -14.89 2.07
C ARG A 38 -19.69 -15.52 2.19
N VAL A 39 -19.13 -16.00 1.08
CA VAL A 39 -17.85 -16.71 1.12
C VAL A 39 -16.70 -15.74 1.37
N PHE A 40 -16.72 -14.56 0.74
CA PHE A 40 -15.71 -13.53 0.96
C PHE A 40 -15.63 -13.16 2.44
N HIS A 41 -16.75 -12.81 3.07
CA HIS A 41 -16.79 -12.43 4.49
C HIS A 41 -16.53 -13.59 5.46
N GLY A 42 -16.80 -14.83 5.04
CA GLY A 42 -16.46 -16.03 5.82
C GLY A 42 -15.02 -16.50 5.66
N SER A 43 -14.28 -15.99 4.68
CA SER A 43 -12.96 -16.54 4.30
C SER A 43 -11.79 -15.96 5.09
N GLY A 44 -11.91 -14.71 5.57
CA GLY A 44 -10.77 -13.94 6.08
C GLY A 44 -9.74 -13.60 4.98
N ALA A 45 -10.14 -13.63 3.70
CA ALA A 45 -9.30 -13.20 2.59
C ALA A 45 -8.97 -11.71 2.69
N VAL A 46 -7.82 -11.30 2.15
CA VAL A 46 -7.38 -9.89 2.15
C VAL A 46 -8.45 -8.98 1.56
N GLY A 47 -8.65 -7.83 2.21
CA GLY A 47 -9.60 -6.81 1.82
C GLY A 47 -10.93 -6.92 2.56
N GLN A 48 -10.98 -7.57 3.72
CA GLN A 48 -12.15 -7.50 4.59
C GLN A 48 -12.41 -6.04 4.99
N PRO A 49 -13.67 -5.66 5.27
CA PRO A 49 -14.02 -4.29 5.70
C PRO A 49 -13.26 -3.82 6.95
N GLY A 50 -12.91 -4.74 7.85
CA GLY A 50 -12.13 -4.45 9.06
C GLY A 50 -10.61 -4.43 8.85
N ASP A 51 -10.12 -4.85 7.67
CA ASP A 51 -8.69 -4.83 7.37
C ASP A 51 -8.16 -3.39 7.28
N THR A 52 -6.85 -3.27 7.42
CA THR A 52 -6.15 -2.02 7.19
C THR A 52 -5.74 -1.87 5.71
N ASN A 53 -5.38 -0.66 5.27
CA ASN A 53 -4.98 -0.43 3.87
C ASN A 53 -3.46 -0.56 3.66
N GLU A 54 -2.72 -1.02 4.66
CA GLU A 54 -1.26 -1.06 4.69
C GLU A 54 -0.70 -1.84 3.49
N HIS A 55 -1.42 -2.88 3.06
CA HIS A 55 -1.08 -3.70 1.90
C HIS A 55 -2.01 -3.48 0.70
N GLY A 56 -2.76 -2.37 0.70
CA GLY A 56 -3.72 -2.03 -0.35
C GLY A 56 -5.02 -2.85 -0.32
N GLY A 57 -5.28 -3.63 0.73
CA GLY A 57 -6.44 -4.53 0.80
C GLY A 57 -7.79 -3.82 0.67
N LEU A 58 -7.93 -2.64 1.29
CA LEU A 58 -9.15 -1.85 1.15
C LEU A 58 -9.30 -1.29 -0.26
N ALA A 59 -8.20 -0.83 -0.86
CA ALA A 59 -8.21 -0.27 -2.21
C ALA A 59 -8.45 -1.34 -3.30
N TRP A 60 -7.79 -2.49 -3.24
CA TRP A 60 -7.82 -3.52 -4.29
C TRP A 60 -8.77 -4.70 -4.01
N GLY A 61 -9.32 -4.80 -2.80
CA GLY A 61 -10.32 -5.80 -2.44
C GLY A 61 -11.65 -5.14 -2.11
N GLN A 62 -11.69 -4.42 -0.99
CA GLN A 62 -12.95 -3.95 -0.43
C GLN A 62 -13.69 -2.93 -1.31
N SER A 63 -12.96 -2.09 -2.05
CA SER A 63 -13.56 -1.14 -2.97
C SER A 63 -14.44 -1.82 -4.04
N TYR A 64 -14.01 -2.99 -4.55
CA TYR A 64 -14.77 -3.74 -5.54
C TYR A 64 -15.99 -4.42 -4.92
N VAL A 65 -15.91 -4.86 -3.67
CA VAL A 65 -17.05 -5.39 -2.91
C VAL A 65 -18.11 -4.31 -2.73
N LEU A 66 -17.72 -3.12 -2.25
CA LEU A 66 -18.61 -1.98 -2.08
C LEU A 66 -19.24 -1.55 -3.42
N LEU A 67 -18.45 -1.52 -4.49
CA LEU A 67 -18.97 -1.22 -5.83
C LEU A 67 -19.95 -2.31 -6.30
N GLY A 68 -19.66 -3.58 -6.02
CA GLY A 68 -20.54 -4.71 -6.27
C GLY A 68 -21.91 -4.53 -5.64
N PHE A 69 -21.97 -4.19 -4.35
CA PHE A 69 -23.24 -3.89 -3.67
C PHE A 69 -24.01 -2.76 -4.35
N MET A 70 -23.34 -1.69 -4.79
CA MET A 70 -24.00 -0.62 -5.54
C MET A 70 -24.57 -1.13 -6.88
N ARG A 71 -23.86 -2.01 -7.59
CA ARG A 71 -24.36 -2.60 -8.85
C ARG A 71 -25.56 -3.50 -8.61
N MET A 72 -25.54 -4.29 -7.55
CA MET A 72 -26.65 -5.17 -7.19
C MET A 72 -27.89 -4.38 -6.80
N TYR A 73 -27.74 -3.31 -6.01
CA TYR A 73 -28.85 -2.38 -5.75
C TYR A 73 -29.38 -1.75 -7.05
N GLN A 74 -28.49 -1.31 -7.95
CA GLN A 74 -28.92 -0.70 -9.22
C GLN A 74 -29.72 -1.67 -10.10
N ALA A 75 -29.31 -2.95 -10.14
CA ALA A 75 -29.95 -3.98 -10.94
C ALA A 75 -31.29 -4.45 -10.36
N TYR A 76 -31.35 -4.70 -9.05
CA TYR A 76 -32.50 -5.36 -8.42
C TYR A 76 -33.36 -4.45 -7.54
N LYS A 77 -32.91 -3.23 -7.25
CA LYS A 77 -33.56 -2.26 -6.35
C LYS A 77 -33.86 -2.77 -4.95
N ASP A 78 -33.12 -3.79 -4.53
CA ASP A 78 -33.25 -4.39 -3.21
C ASP A 78 -32.30 -3.70 -2.23
N THR A 79 -32.88 -3.08 -1.20
CA THR A 79 -32.15 -2.31 -0.20
C THR A 79 -31.23 -3.15 0.67
N HIS A 80 -31.35 -4.49 0.66
CA HIS A 80 -30.40 -5.37 1.34
C HIS A 80 -28.94 -5.06 0.95
N TYR A 81 -28.66 -4.78 -0.33
CA TYR A 81 -27.30 -4.45 -0.77
C TYR A 81 -26.81 -3.09 -0.25
N LEU A 82 -27.73 -2.13 -0.04
CA LEU A 82 -27.40 -0.86 0.59
C LEU A 82 -27.07 -1.06 2.08
N ASP A 83 -27.76 -1.97 2.76
CA ASP A 83 -27.45 -2.34 4.14
C ASP A 83 -26.06 -2.95 4.27
N ARG A 84 -25.73 -3.90 3.39
CA ARG A 84 -24.40 -4.53 3.33
C ARG A 84 -23.31 -3.51 3.05
N LEU A 85 -23.55 -2.57 2.13
CA LEU A 85 -22.63 -1.46 1.88
C LEU A 85 -22.40 -0.62 3.12
N VAL A 86 -23.45 -0.23 3.85
CA VAL A 86 -23.32 0.59 5.06
C VAL A 86 -22.51 -0.13 6.14
N GLU A 87 -22.80 -1.40 6.40
CA GLU A 87 -22.06 -2.22 7.38
C GLU A 87 -20.55 -2.27 7.07
N ASN A 88 -20.23 -2.37 5.78
CA ASN A 88 -18.87 -2.49 5.30
C ASN A 88 -18.15 -1.12 5.26
N ALA A 89 -18.83 -0.08 4.79
CA ALA A 89 -18.30 1.26 4.69
C ALA A 89 -18.01 1.84 6.08
N ASP A 90 -18.86 1.60 7.08
CA ASP A 90 -18.60 2.05 8.45
C ASP A 90 -17.27 1.51 9.00
N GLN A 91 -16.96 0.23 8.75
CA GLN A 91 -15.69 -0.38 9.17
C GLN A 91 -14.48 0.16 8.38
N VAL A 92 -14.64 0.35 7.07
CA VAL A 92 -13.61 0.99 6.23
C VAL A 92 -13.32 2.40 6.72
N LEU A 93 -14.34 3.18 7.02
CA LEU A 93 -14.22 4.54 7.54
C LEU A 93 -13.60 4.57 8.95
N ALA A 94 -13.84 3.56 9.79
CA ALA A 94 -13.18 3.41 11.08
C ALA A 94 -11.66 3.11 10.95
N ASN A 95 -11.21 2.61 9.80
CA ASN A 95 -9.81 2.31 9.52
C ASN A 95 -8.99 3.50 8.99
N ARG A 96 -9.56 4.71 8.89
CA ARG A 96 -8.81 5.91 8.50
C ARG A 96 -7.66 6.20 9.46
N ASP A 97 -6.59 6.79 8.94
CA ASP A 97 -5.39 7.12 9.70
C ASP A 97 -5.71 8.06 10.87
N SER A 98 -6.52 9.09 10.63
CA SER A 98 -6.98 10.04 11.67
C SER A 98 -7.83 9.42 12.78
N VAL A 99 -8.44 8.26 12.53
CA VAL A 99 -9.24 7.52 13.53
C VAL A 99 -8.33 6.58 14.31
N ARG A 100 -7.39 5.92 13.62
CA ARG A 100 -6.44 4.99 14.21
C ARG A 100 -5.26 5.66 14.93
N GLY A 101 -5.04 6.95 14.71
CA GLY A 101 -3.91 7.70 15.29
C GLY A 101 -2.56 7.36 14.65
N VAL A 102 -2.55 6.90 13.39
CA VAL A 102 -1.32 6.61 12.65
C VAL A 102 -0.99 7.75 11.69
N THR A 103 0.29 7.87 11.31
CA THR A 103 0.77 8.96 10.44
C THR A 103 1.33 8.46 9.11
N ASP A 104 1.30 9.32 8.09
CA ASP A 104 2.09 9.15 6.88
C ASP A 104 3.59 9.46 7.13
N HIS A 105 4.41 9.31 6.08
CA HIS A 105 5.85 9.59 6.12
C HIS A 105 6.20 11.06 6.41
N ARG A 106 5.21 11.97 6.33
CA ARG A 106 5.34 13.39 6.69
C ARG A 106 4.98 13.65 8.15
N GLY A 107 4.61 12.60 8.90
CA GLY A 107 4.14 12.70 10.27
C GLY A 107 2.70 13.20 10.41
N ARG A 108 1.91 13.21 9.31
CA ARG A 108 0.52 13.70 9.33
C ARG A 108 -0.46 12.54 9.53
N SER A 109 -1.43 12.71 10.43
CA SER A 109 -2.56 11.78 10.61
C SER A 109 -3.80 12.39 9.96
N LEU A 110 -4.23 11.83 8.82
CA LEU A 110 -5.20 12.46 7.91
C LEU A 110 -6.46 11.58 7.71
N PRO A 111 -7.60 12.14 7.27
CA PRO A 111 -8.84 11.39 7.10
C PRO A 111 -8.86 10.51 5.83
N ALA A 112 -7.79 9.76 5.59
CA ALA A 112 -7.60 8.83 4.48
C ALA A 112 -6.90 7.55 4.98
N TRP A 113 -6.41 6.70 4.08
CA TRP A 113 -5.80 5.42 4.43
C TRP A 113 -4.42 5.28 3.81
N ARG A 114 -3.37 5.32 4.65
CA ARG A 114 -2.01 5.02 4.18
C ARG A 114 -1.90 3.59 3.67
N ALA A 115 -1.01 3.39 2.72
CA ALA A 115 -0.46 2.10 2.35
C ALA A 115 1.07 2.13 2.50
N MET A 116 1.67 0.95 2.58
CA MET A 116 3.09 0.72 2.78
C MET A 116 3.57 -0.27 1.71
N HIS A 117 4.23 -1.37 2.09
CA HIS A 117 4.55 -2.42 1.14
C HIS A 117 3.26 -3.04 0.55
N PRO A 118 3.25 -3.46 -0.72
CA PRO A 118 4.37 -3.51 -1.66
C PRO A 118 4.62 -2.22 -2.46
N TYR A 119 3.99 -1.09 -2.11
CA TYR A 119 3.92 0.09 -2.99
C TYR A 119 4.97 1.16 -2.73
N THR A 120 5.49 1.24 -1.51
CA THR A 120 6.33 2.34 -1.06
C THR A 120 7.80 1.95 -0.96
N VAL A 121 8.67 2.95 -1.04
CA VAL A 121 10.11 2.77 -0.81
C VAL A 121 10.37 2.22 0.60
N GLY A 122 11.23 1.20 0.70
CA GLY A 122 11.77 0.75 1.98
C GLY A 122 13.02 1.51 2.33
N MET A 123 13.20 1.84 3.59
CA MET A 123 14.35 2.62 4.09
C MET A 123 14.99 1.95 5.30
N ALA A 124 16.31 2.02 5.39
CA ALA A 124 17.09 1.64 6.55
C ALA A 124 18.18 2.67 6.80
N VAL A 125 18.38 3.08 8.06
CA VAL A 125 19.52 3.91 8.44
C VAL A 125 20.57 3.01 9.07
N LEU A 126 21.67 2.82 8.35
CA LEU A 126 22.85 2.11 8.83
C LEU A 126 23.64 3.05 9.74
N ARG A 127 23.84 2.62 10.98
CA ARG A 127 24.46 3.41 12.05
C ARG A 127 25.85 2.88 12.36
N GLY A 128 26.76 3.74 12.81
CA GLY A 128 28.05 3.34 13.37
C GLY A 128 27.89 2.60 14.71
N GLY A 129 29.00 2.09 15.24
CA GLY A 129 29.02 1.39 16.54
C GLY A 129 28.60 2.27 17.74
N ASP A 130 28.64 3.59 17.58
CA ASP A 130 28.20 4.61 18.54
C ASP A 130 26.72 5.03 18.35
N GLY A 131 26.02 4.47 17.36
CA GLY A 131 24.64 4.82 17.00
C GLY A 131 24.50 6.00 16.03
N THR A 132 25.61 6.65 15.62
CA THR A 132 25.59 7.76 14.67
C THR A 132 25.05 7.30 13.31
N PRO A 133 24.08 8.00 12.68
CA PRO A 133 23.60 7.63 11.36
C PRO A 133 24.67 7.90 10.30
N LEU A 134 25.05 6.88 9.54
CA LEU A 134 26.17 6.95 8.60
C LEU A 134 25.75 6.79 7.13
N LEU A 135 24.75 5.94 6.86
CA LEU A 135 24.24 5.75 5.50
C LEU A 135 22.75 5.40 5.56
N GLU A 136 21.93 6.14 4.82
CA GLU A 136 20.55 5.78 4.58
C GLU A 136 20.46 4.97 3.28
N VAL A 137 20.00 3.73 3.37
CA VAL A 137 19.81 2.82 2.24
C VAL A 137 18.32 2.76 1.91
N ARG A 138 18.00 2.82 0.61
CA ARG A 138 16.63 2.82 0.10
C ARG A 138 16.46 1.76 -0.97
N SER A 139 15.31 1.10 -1.01
CA SER A 139 14.94 0.19 -2.09
C SER A 139 13.57 0.55 -2.64
N ALA A 140 13.50 0.78 -3.96
CA ALA A 140 12.25 1.01 -4.67
C ALA A 140 11.61 -0.29 -5.20
N LEU A 141 12.19 -1.46 -4.90
CA LEU A 141 11.61 -2.74 -5.28
C LEU A 141 10.35 -2.98 -4.42
N SER A 142 9.30 -3.51 -5.04
CA SER A 142 8.11 -3.96 -4.32
C SER A 142 8.45 -4.94 -3.19
N TYR A 143 7.61 -4.97 -2.15
CA TYR A 143 7.82 -5.77 -0.94
C TYR A 143 9.10 -5.37 -0.20
N ALA A 144 9.33 -4.06 -0.04
CA ALA A 144 10.56 -3.56 0.55
C ALA A 144 10.73 -3.91 2.04
N ASP A 145 9.66 -4.27 2.75
CA ASP A 145 9.72 -4.80 4.14
C ASP A 145 10.37 -6.19 4.20
N ASP A 146 10.40 -6.93 3.10
CA ASP A 146 11.14 -8.20 2.98
C ASP A 146 12.61 -7.98 2.64
N ALA A 147 13.08 -6.73 2.51
CA ALA A 147 14.47 -6.41 2.22
C ALA A 147 15.32 -6.23 3.49
N VAL A 148 16.54 -6.74 3.44
CA VAL A 148 17.55 -6.62 4.50
C VAL A 148 18.83 -6.07 3.89
N ALA A 149 19.35 -4.99 4.48
CA ALA A 149 20.68 -4.46 4.21
C ALA A 149 21.69 -5.09 5.18
N THR A 150 22.64 -5.86 4.68
CA THR A 150 23.69 -6.51 5.47
C THR A 150 25.02 -5.84 5.20
N VAL A 151 25.66 -5.37 6.27
CA VAL A 151 27.00 -4.77 6.21
C VAL A 151 28.03 -5.79 6.66
N THR A 152 29.08 -5.97 5.85
CA THR A 152 30.26 -6.78 6.20
C THR A 152 31.53 -5.96 6.03
N ALA A 153 32.65 -6.42 6.63
CA ALA A 153 33.94 -5.75 6.52
C ALA A 153 34.42 -5.68 5.05
N GLY A 154 35.09 -4.59 4.69
CA GLY A 154 35.74 -4.40 3.40
C GLY A 154 37.20 -4.87 3.39
N GLY A 155 37.97 -4.39 2.41
CA GLY A 155 39.40 -4.69 2.27
C GLY A 155 40.29 -3.98 3.29
N SER A 156 39.80 -2.93 3.94
CA SER A 156 40.47 -2.21 5.04
C SER A 156 39.48 -1.75 6.10
N ALA A 157 39.99 -1.24 7.23
CA ALA A 157 39.19 -0.89 8.41
C ALA A 157 38.18 0.23 8.17
N ASP A 158 38.42 1.09 7.19
CA ASP A 158 37.57 2.22 6.78
C ASP A 158 36.64 1.87 5.59
N ARG A 159 36.56 0.57 5.24
CA ARG A 159 35.80 0.07 4.10
C ARG A 159 34.80 -0.99 4.51
N PHE A 160 33.70 -1.08 3.77
CA PHE A 160 32.63 -2.03 4.05
C PHE A 160 31.99 -2.55 2.77
N THR A 161 31.39 -3.74 2.84
CA THR A 161 30.55 -4.28 1.77
C THR A 161 29.09 -4.19 2.19
N LEU A 162 28.23 -3.76 1.27
CA LEU A 162 26.78 -3.70 1.46
C LEU A 162 26.09 -4.71 0.55
N GLU A 163 25.39 -5.69 1.13
CA GLU A 163 24.42 -6.54 0.42
C GLU A 163 23.00 -6.08 0.76
N VAL A 164 22.15 -5.86 -0.24
CA VAL A 164 20.71 -5.65 -0.05
C VAL A 164 19.96 -6.80 -0.70
N ARG A 165 19.36 -7.66 0.12
CA ARG A 165 18.62 -8.85 -0.29
C ARG A 165 17.13 -8.66 -0.02
N ASN A 166 16.29 -8.93 -1.00
CA ASN A 166 14.85 -9.03 -0.83
C ASN A 166 14.43 -10.50 -0.71
N ASN A 167 13.96 -10.91 0.46
CA ASN A 167 13.65 -12.31 0.76
C ASN A 167 12.40 -12.82 0.03
N LYS A 168 11.47 -11.92 -0.33
CA LYS A 168 10.26 -12.27 -1.09
C LYS A 168 10.55 -12.64 -2.54
N THR A 169 11.48 -11.92 -3.18
CA THR A 169 11.81 -12.07 -4.60
C THR A 169 13.14 -12.79 -4.86
N ALA A 170 13.88 -13.12 -3.79
CA ALA A 170 15.24 -13.67 -3.83
C ALA A 170 16.26 -12.80 -4.61
N LYS A 171 15.95 -11.53 -4.87
CA LYS A 171 16.85 -10.60 -5.56
C LYS A 171 17.88 -10.06 -4.59
N VAL A 172 19.11 -9.86 -5.09
CA VAL A 172 20.25 -9.37 -4.32
C VAL A 172 20.99 -8.30 -5.12
N ALA A 173 21.43 -7.24 -4.44
CA ALA A 173 22.43 -6.30 -4.94
C ALA A 173 23.58 -6.23 -3.94
N THR A 174 24.82 -6.38 -4.42
CA THR A 174 26.01 -6.36 -3.58
C THR A 174 26.97 -5.28 -4.09
N PHE A 175 27.46 -4.48 -3.16
CA PHE A 175 28.39 -3.38 -3.40
C PHE A 175 29.60 -3.60 -2.50
N THR A 176 30.70 -4.05 -3.10
CA THR A 176 31.92 -4.39 -2.35
C THR A 176 32.78 -3.17 -2.10
N ASP A 177 33.42 -3.17 -0.95
CA ASP A 177 34.52 -2.24 -0.62
C ASP A 177 34.15 -0.76 -0.81
N LEU A 178 33.01 -0.34 -0.24
CA LEU A 178 32.55 1.03 -0.21
C LEU A 178 33.29 1.85 0.85
N SER A 179 33.35 3.17 0.64
CA SER A 179 33.85 4.15 1.60
C SER A 179 32.78 5.20 1.93
N LEU A 180 32.84 5.76 3.14
CA LEU A 180 32.06 6.93 3.55
C LEU A 180 32.83 8.25 3.44
N ASP A 181 34.03 8.25 2.85
CA ASP A 181 34.77 9.45 2.49
C ASP A 181 34.26 10.03 1.15
N PRO A 182 33.72 11.25 1.12
CA PRO A 182 33.28 11.90 -0.12
C PRO A 182 34.39 12.06 -1.18
N ALA A 183 35.65 12.19 -0.75
CA ALA A 183 36.80 12.31 -1.64
C ALA A 183 37.20 10.98 -2.30
N SER A 184 36.76 9.85 -1.73
CA SER A 184 37.01 8.53 -2.30
C SER A 184 36.25 8.33 -3.60
N ALA A 185 36.89 7.66 -4.58
CA ALA A 185 36.22 7.17 -5.78
C ALA A 185 35.09 6.17 -5.44
N ASP A 186 35.21 5.48 -4.30
CA ASP A 186 34.26 4.47 -3.83
C ASP A 186 33.27 4.99 -2.79
N TYR A 187 33.05 6.31 -2.77
CA TYR A 187 32.06 6.93 -1.92
C TYR A 187 30.67 6.27 -2.12
N ALA A 188 30.10 5.72 -1.06
CA ALA A 188 28.97 4.80 -1.11
C ALA A 188 27.75 5.35 -1.87
N PRO A 189 27.22 6.56 -1.58
CA PRO A 189 26.11 7.13 -2.34
C PRO A 189 26.38 7.21 -3.85
N ARG A 190 27.60 7.59 -4.24
CA ARG A 190 28.00 7.73 -5.64
C ARG A 190 28.09 6.39 -6.34
N ARG A 191 28.76 5.42 -5.72
CA ARG A 191 28.92 4.05 -6.25
C ARG A 191 27.58 3.33 -6.40
N ILE A 192 26.72 3.44 -5.40
CA ILE A 192 25.40 2.79 -5.39
C ILE A 192 24.51 3.42 -6.48
N LEU A 193 24.49 4.76 -6.58
CA LEU A 193 23.72 5.45 -7.63
C LEU A 193 24.24 5.13 -9.03
N ALA A 194 25.55 5.06 -9.24
CA ALA A 194 26.15 4.74 -10.53
C ALA A 194 25.79 3.32 -11.04
N ALA A 195 25.46 2.41 -10.14
CA ALA A 195 25.02 1.05 -10.46
C ALA A 195 23.50 0.91 -10.64
N TYR A 196 22.74 2.00 -10.46
CA TYR A 196 21.28 1.95 -10.57
C TYR A 196 20.82 1.81 -12.04
N PRO A 197 19.81 0.97 -12.34
CA PRO A 197 19.05 0.13 -11.41
C PRO A 197 19.75 -1.21 -11.12
N THR A 198 19.84 -1.55 -9.83
CA THR A 198 20.24 -2.90 -9.38
C THR A 198 19.01 -3.84 -9.27
N PRO A 199 19.18 -5.17 -9.09
CA PRO A 199 18.06 -6.09 -8.93
C PRO A 199 17.09 -5.72 -7.79
N THR A 200 17.61 -5.11 -6.72
CA THR A 200 16.83 -4.59 -5.59
C THR A 200 16.60 -3.07 -5.66
N MET A 201 16.89 -2.43 -6.81
CA MET A 201 16.63 -1.00 -7.08
C MET A 201 17.13 -0.08 -5.96
N VAL A 202 18.37 -0.30 -5.53
CA VAL A 202 18.95 0.35 -4.35
C VAL A 202 19.48 1.73 -4.69
N THR A 203 19.19 2.69 -3.83
CA THR A 203 19.88 3.99 -3.76
C THR A 203 20.38 4.21 -2.34
N ALA A 204 21.31 5.15 -2.15
CA ALA A 204 21.78 5.50 -0.82
C ALA A 204 22.02 7.00 -0.70
N ARG A 205 21.90 7.51 0.53
CA ARG A 205 22.17 8.89 0.91
C ARG A 205 23.05 8.91 2.15
N ASP A 206 23.99 9.84 2.21
CA ASP A 206 24.70 10.17 3.43
C ASP A 206 23.88 11.20 4.23
N PRO A 207 23.43 10.87 5.46
CA PRO A 207 22.58 11.75 6.25
C PRO A 207 23.38 12.77 7.09
N ARG A 208 24.71 12.72 7.09
CA ARG A 208 25.56 13.57 7.94
C ARG A 208 25.67 14.99 7.39
N ASP A 209 25.70 15.99 8.27
CA ASP A 209 25.87 17.40 7.88
C ASP A 209 27.28 17.69 7.33
N ALA A 210 28.30 17.03 7.89
CA ALA A 210 29.69 17.12 7.46
C ALA A 210 30.27 15.71 7.22
N PRO A 211 30.02 15.11 6.04
CA PRO A 211 30.55 13.79 5.69
C PRO A 211 32.08 13.73 5.69
N ALA A 212 32.64 12.73 6.37
CA ALA A 212 34.06 12.45 6.42
C ALA A 212 34.34 10.94 6.40
N GLY A 213 35.56 10.56 6.01
CA GLY A 213 36.03 9.17 6.03
C GLY A 213 36.26 8.60 7.43
N GLY A 214 36.70 7.34 7.48
CA GLY A 214 37.16 6.67 8.71
C GLY A 214 36.10 5.93 9.52
N ALA A 215 34.85 6.35 9.47
CA ALA A 215 33.74 5.59 10.07
C ALA A 215 33.11 4.63 9.05
N ILE A 216 32.70 3.44 9.52
CA ILE A 216 31.87 2.50 8.76
C ILE A 216 30.59 2.17 9.54
N PRO A 217 29.50 1.79 8.86
CA PRO A 217 28.33 1.27 9.55
C PRO A 217 28.66 0.00 10.34
N ALA A 218 27.93 -0.20 11.44
CA ALA A 218 28.01 -1.41 12.24
C ALA A 218 27.72 -2.63 11.36
N LEU A 219 28.53 -3.67 11.55
CA LEU A 219 28.41 -4.92 10.79
C LEU A 219 27.11 -5.66 11.19
N GLY A 220 26.51 -6.33 10.21
CA GLY A 220 25.32 -7.14 10.41
C GLY A 220 24.10 -6.67 9.63
N PRO A 221 22.96 -7.35 9.83
CA PRO A 221 21.73 -7.08 9.11
C PRO A 221 20.94 -5.91 9.70
N THR A 222 20.36 -5.09 8.84
CA THR A 222 19.38 -4.06 9.17
C THR A 222 18.16 -4.22 8.24
N PRO A 223 16.96 -4.51 8.76
CA PRO A 223 15.75 -4.61 7.93
C PRO A 223 15.37 -3.24 7.36
N LEU A 224 14.87 -3.23 6.14
CA LEU A 224 14.24 -2.04 5.56
C LEU A 224 12.80 -1.94 6.05
N ALA A 225 12.32 -0.71 6.22
CA ALA A 225 10.94 -0.40 6.56
C ALA A 225 10.30 0.52 5.52
N SER A 226 9.18 0.09 4.98
CA SER A 226 8.35 0.80 4.02
C SER A 226 7.79 2.06 4.62
N GLN A 227 7.90 3.16 3.88
CA GLN A 227 7.38 4.44 4.33
C GLN A 227 5.87 4.52 4.12
N PRO A 228 5.06 4.90 5.11
CA PRO A 228 3.61 5.02 4.93
C PRO A 228 3.26 6.21 4.02
N VAL A 229 2.46 5.93 2.98
CA VAL A 229 2.02 6.94 2.00
C VAL A 229 0.52 6.81 1.77
N ILE A 230 -0.19 7.94 1.74
CA ILE A 230 -1.60 7.98 1.33
C ILE A 230 -1.62 8.18 -0.19
N PHE A 231 -2.10 7.18 -0.94
CA PHE A 231 -2.11 7.23 -2.40
C PHE A 231 -3.45 7.74 -2.93
N THR A 232 -3.41 8.72 -3.85
CA THR A 232 -4.61 9.27 -4.50
C THR A 232 -5.45 8.19 -5.17
N VAL A 233 -4.80 7.21 -5.82
CA VAL A 233 -5.50 6.06 -6.45
C VAL A 233 -6.24 5.24 -5.41
N HIS A 234 -5.62 4.92 -4.28
CA HIS A 234 -6.27 4.12 -3.23
C HIS A 234 -7.43 4.88 -2.60
N THR A 235 -7.24 6.16 -2.29
CA THR A 235 -8.31 7.04 -1.81
C THR A 235 -9.48 7.09 -2.79
N GLY A 236 -9.21 7.27 -4.08
CA GLY A 236 -10.24 7.28 -5.13
C GLY A 236 -11.00 5.96 -5.21
N MET A 237 -10.30 4.83 -5.22
CA MET A 237 -10.93 3.50 -5.25
C MET A 237 -11.85 3.28 -4.04
N ILE A 238 -11.38 3.56 -2.83
CA ILE A 238 -12.13 3.35 -1.59
C ILE A 238 -13.36 4.28 -1.53
N THR A 239 -13.18 5.55 -1.88
CA THR A 239 -14.24 6.57 -1.72
C THR A 239 -15.27 6.54 -2.84
N TYR A 240 -14.92 6.09 -4.05
CA TYR A 240 -15.84 6.08 -5.19
C TYR A 240 -17.18 5.37 -4.92
N PRO A 241 -17.24 4.10 -4.45
CA PRO A 241 -18.50 3.43 -4.17
C PRO A 241 -19.25 4.07 -2.98
N ILE A 242 -18.52 4.61 -2.00
CA ILE A 242 -19.09 5.32 -0.84
C ILE A 242 -19.79 6.62 -1.29
N ALA A 243 -19.15 7.39 -2.17
CA ALA A 243 -19.73 8.58 -2.78
C ALA A 243 -20.90 8.22 -3.72
N MET A 244 -20.82 7.08 -4.42
CA MET A 244 -21.91 6.59 -5.26
C MET A 244 -23.15 6.24 -4.44
N PHE A 245 -22.99 5.61 -3.27
CA PHE A 245 -24.07 5.40 -2.31
C PHE A 245 -24.69 6.72 -1.90
N ALA A 246 -23.87 7.69 -1.47
CA ALA A 246 -24.36 8.99 -1.03
C ALA A 246 -25.17 9.70 -2.12
N ARG A 247 -24.65 9.74 -3.35
CA ARG A 247 -25.36 10.31 -4.51
C ARG A 247 -26.69 9.59 -4.77
N THR A 248 -26.68 8.27 -4.73
CA THR A 248 -27.87 7.45 -5.02
C THR A 248 -28.98 7.71 -4.00
N VAL A 249 -28.65 7.70 -2.71
CA VAL A 249 -29.61 7.96 -1.63
C VAL A 249 -30.11 9.41 -1.66
N LEU A 250 -29.22 10.38 -1.85
CA LEU A 250 -29.61 11.80 -1.84
C LEU A 250 -30.48 12.17 -3.05
N ALA A 251 -30.33 11.47 -4.18
CA ALA A 251 -31.16 11.67 -5.38
C ALA A 251 -32.55 11.00 -5.30
N ASP A 252 -32.77 10.07 -4.37
CA ASP A 252 -34.02 9.32 -4.25
C ASP A 252 -34.66 9.49 -2.85
N PRO A 253 -35.68 10.36 -2.71
CA PRO A 253 -36.38 10.57 -1.46
C PRO A 253 -36.97 9.32 -0.81
N SER A 254 -37.27 8.28 -1.58
CA SER A 254 -37.80 7.02 -1.03
C SER A 254 -36.80 6.32 -0.11
N LEU A 255 -35.50 6.55 -0.30
CA LEU A 255 -34.41 5.99 0.50
C LEU A 255 -34.11 6.81 1.76
N TRP A 256 -34.63 8.02 1.87
CA TRP A 256 -34.17 8.98 2.88
C TRP A 256 -34.47 8.53 4.31
N ARG A 257 -35.64 7.92 4.53
CA ARG A 257 -36.05 7.45 5.86
C ARG A 257 -35.00 6.55 6.50
N ARG A 258 -34.31 5.74 5.69
CA ARG A 258 -33.35 4.76 6.17
C ARG A 258 -31.90 5.20 6.03
N TYR A 259 -31.56 5.87 4.93
CA TYR A 259 -30.15 6.04 4.53
C TYR A 259 -29.66 7.49 4.50
N LYS A 260 -30.53 8.50 4.62
CA LYS A 260 -30.13 9.90 4.45
C LYS A 260 -28.98 10.31 5.38
N GLY A 261 -29.05 9.90 6.66
CA GLY A 261 -28.00 10.20 7.63
C GLY A 261 -26.63 9.66 7.19
N LYS A 262 -26.58 8.37 6.83
CA LYS A 262 -25.37 7.72 6.33
C LYS A 262 -24.88 8.33 5.02
N ALA A 263 -25.79 8.69 4.11
CA ALA A 263 -25.42 9.33 2.85
C ALA A 263 -24.73 10.69 3.06
N VAL A 264 -25.20 11.50 4.01
CA VAL A 264 -24.57 12.78 4.36
C VAL A 264 -23.20 12.56 5.02
N GLU A 265 -23.11 11.61 5.96
CA GLU A 265 -21.86 11.22 6.62
C GLU A 265 -20.81 10.76 5.59
N TYR A 266 -21.20 9.87 4.68
CA TYR A 266 -20.33 9.28 3.67
C TYR A 266 -19.89 10.29 2.62
N LEU A 267 -20.77 11.23 2.23
CA LEU A 267 -20.40 12.33 1.36
C LEU A 267 -19.33 13.21 2.01
N ALA A 268 -19.50 13.56 3.28
CA ALA A 268 -18.52 14.36 4.01
C ALA A 268 -17.17 13.63 4.13
N ALA A 269 -17.20 12.34 4.47
CA ALA A 269 -15.99 11.54 4.59
C ALA A 269 -15.25 11.38 3.25
N ALA A 270 -15.98 11.12 2.15
CA ALA A 270 -15.39 11.03 0.82
C ALA A 270 -14.76 12.35 0.38
N ARG A 271 -15.40 13.49 0.67
CA ARG A 271 -14.83 14.82 0.40
C ARG A 271 -13.57 15.07 1.21
N ALA A 272 -13.59 14.78 2.51
CA ALA A 272 -12.44 14.97 3.38
C ALA A 272 -11.24 14.12 2.95
N ALA A 273 -11.48 12.86 2.56
CA ALA A 273 -10.45 11.97 2.06
C ALA A 273 -9.88 12.46 0.72
N ALA A 274 -10.73 12.92 -0.22
CA ALA A 274 -10.26 13.48 -1.50
C ALA A 274 -9.40 14.74 -1.30
N ALA A 275 -9.80 15.61 -0.37
CA ALA A 275 -9.09 16.86 -0.08
C ALA A 275 -7.68 16.66 0.50
N VAL A 276 -7.35 15.45 1.01
CA VAL A 276 -5.98 15.10 1.43
C VAL A 276 -4.97 15.24 0.29
N HIS A 277 -5.43 15.17 -0.96
CA HIS A 277 -4.61 15.22 -2.16
C HIS A 277 -4.61 16.59 -2.85
N ASP A 278 -5.26 17.61 -2.26
CA ASP A 278 -5.33 18.95 -2.87
C ASP A 278 -3.93 19.58 -2.99
N ASP A 279 -3.01 19.27 -2.06
CA ASP A 279 -1.61 19.74 -2.09
C ASP A 279 -0.75 19.05 -3.17
N GLU A 280 -1.23 17.93 -3.73
CA GLU A 280 -0.58 17.16 -4.80
C GLU A 280 -1.02 17.64 -6.19
N TRP A 281 -2.17 18.33 -6.33
CA TRP A 281 -2.65 18.79 -7.64
C TRP A 281 -1.84 19.95 -8.20
N ARG A 282 -1.46 19.86 -9.49
CA ARG A 282 -0.84 20.92 -10.27
C ARG A 282 -1.68 21.19 -11.51
N GLN A 283 -2.17 22.41 -11.64
CA GLN A 283 -2.93 22.86 -12.80
C GLN A 283 -2.00 23.47 -13.85
N THR A 284 -2.15 23.06 -15.10
CA THR A 284 -1.45 23.66 -16.25
C THR A 284 -2.23 24.88 -16.75
N GLY A 285 -1.54 25.78 -17.47
CA GLY A 285 -2.13 27.04 -17.94
C GLY A 285 -3.32 26.90 -18.90
N ASP A 286 -3.56 25.71 -19.44
CA ASP A 286 -4.69 25.37 -20.31
C ASP A 286 -5.85 24.67 -19.56
N GLY A 287 -5.81 24.64 -18.23
CA GLY A 287 -6.88 24.09 -17.40
C GLY A 287 -6.82 22.57 -17.16
N ARG A 288 -5.85 21.86 -17.74
CA ARG A 288 -5.55 20.47 -17.36
C ARG A 288 -4.77 20.43 -16.04
N GLY A 289 -4.51 19.23 -15.53
CA GLY A 289 -3.60 19.08 -14.39
C GLY A 289 -3.19 17.65 -14.12
N TYR A 290 -2.30 17.50 -13.15
CA TYR A 290 -1.70 16.24 -12.74
C TYR A 290 -1.41 16.26 -11.24
N PHE A 291 -1.32 15.10 -10.62
CA PHE A 291 -0.86 14.96 -9.24
C PHE A 291 0.66 14.76 -9.22
N VAL A 292 1.35 15.34 -8.22
CA VAL A 292 2.80 15.19 -7.98
C VAL A 292 3.11 14.42 -6.71
#